data_AF-A0A945XD71-F1
#
_entry.id   AF-A0A945XD71-F1
#
_cell.length_a   1.000
_cell.length_b   1.000
_cell.length_c   1.000
_cell.angle_alpha   90.00
_cell.angle_beta   90.00
_cell.angle_gamma   90.00
#
_symmetry.space_group_name_H-M   'P 1'
#
loop_
_entity.id
_entity.type
_entity.pdbx_description
1 polymer ?
#
loop_
_entity_poly.entity_id
_entity_poly.type
_entity_poly.pdbx_seq_one_letter_code
_entity_poly.pdbx_strand_id
1 'polypeptide(L)'
;MTSDIPSFREAFRVWLKIGLLSFGGPAGQIALMHRVLVDEKRWISESRFLHALNYAMLLPGPEAQQLATYCGWLMHRTLGGIAAGVLFVLP
;
A
#
# COMPACT_ATOMS: atom_id res chain seq x y z
N MET A 1 -13.56 4.41 -15.33
CA MET A 1 -13.31 5.57 -14.46
C MET A 1 -11.81 5.71 -14.34
N THR A 2 -11.28 6.78 -14.95
CA THR A 2 -9.87 7.17 -14.93
C THR A 2 -9.46 7.45 -13.49
N SER A 3 -8.70 6.53 -12.88
CA SER A 3 -8.01 6.80 -11.63
C SER A 3 -6.93 7.83 -11.96
N ASP A 4 -7.20 9.11 -11.71
CA ASP A 4 -6.14 10.12 -11.68
C ASP A 4 -5.14 9.66 -10.62
N ILE A 5 -3.95 9.26 -11.08
CA ILE A 5 -2.88 8.81 -10.21
C ILE A 5 -2.60 9.98 -9.26
N PRO A 6 -2.70 9.76 -7.92
CA PRO A 6 -2.56 10.86 -6.98
C PRO A 6 -1.20 11.52 -7.12
N SER A 7 -1.08 12.77 -6.68
CA SER A 7 0.25 13.39 -6.67
C SER A 7 1.20 12.64 -5.72
N PHE A 8 2.49 12.60 -6.04
CA PHE A 8 3.48 11.92 -5.21
C PHE A 8 3.47 12.41 -3.75
N ARG A 9 3.26 13.71 -3.52
CA ARG A 9 3.13 14.29 -2.18
C ARG A 9 1.92 13.73 -1.43
N GLU A 10 0.81 13.50 -2.12
CA GLU A 10 -0.39 12.94 -1.51
C GLU A 10 -0.19 11.45 -1.17
N ALA A 11 0.37 10.68 -2.10
CA ALA A 11 0.74 9.29 -1.86
C ALA A 11 1.72 9.17 -0.67
N PHE A 12 2.76 10.01 -0.62
CA PHE A 12 3.73 10.05 0.48
C PHE A 12 3.06 10.26 1.85
N ARG A 13 2.13 11.21 1.96
CA ARG A 13 1.39 11.45 3.21
C ARG A 13 0.53 10.25 3.61
N VAL A 14 -0.07 9.56 2.64
CA VAL A 14 -0.84 8.34 2.90
C VAL A 14 0.07 7.21 3.36
N TRP A 15 1.21 6.99 2.72
CA TRP A 15 2.17 5.98 3.14
C TRP A 15 2.72 6.24 4.54
N LEU A 16 3.05 7.49 4.85
CA LEU A 16 3.46 7.90 6.20
C LEU A 16 2.35 7.64 7.22
N LYS A 17 1.09 7.98 6.89
CA LYS A 17 -0.06 7.68 7.75
C LYS A 17 -0.24 6.17 7.96
N ILE A 18 -0.05 5.36 6.91
CA ILE A 18 -0.15 3.90 7.00
C ILE A 18 0.98 3.37 7.91
N GLY A 19 2.22 3.82 7.73
CA GLY A 19 3.35 3.50 8.63
C GLY A 19 3.04 3.81 10.10
N LEU A 20 2.63 5.05 10.38
CA LEU A 20 2.28 5.52 11.72
C LEU A 20 1.08 4.79 12.33
N LEU A 21 0.22 4.18 11.51
CA LEU A 21 -0.99 3.46 11.95
C LEU A 21 -0.87 1.95 11.78
N SER A 22 0.29 1.42 11.39
CA SER A 22 0.55 -0.01 11.14
C SER A 22 0.67 -0.83 12.45
N PHE A 23 -0.17 -0.55 13.44
CA PHE A 23 -0.28 -1.31 14.68
C PHE A 23 -1.40 -2.36 14.57
N GLY A 24 -1.28 -3.49 15.27
CA GLY A 24 -2.31 -4.55 15.28
C GLY A 24 -2.01 -5.80 14.45
N GLY A 25 -0.75 -6.01 14.04
CA GLY A 25 -0.31 -7.22 13.34
C GLY A 25 -0.61 -7.24 11.84
N PRO A 26 -0.17 -8.28 11.10
CA PRO A 26 -0.21 -8.30 9.63
C PRO A 26 -1.62 -8.14 9.05
N ALA A 27 -2.62 -8.82 9.63
CA ALA A 27 -4.01 -8.72 9.17
C ALA A 27 -4.58 -7.31 9.35
N GLY A 28 -4.25 -6.63 10.47
CA GLY A 28 -4.66 -5.24 10.72
C GLY A 28 -4.02 -4.26 9.74
N GLN A 29 -2.73 -4.44 9.45
CA GLN A 29 -2.00 -3.64 8.46
C GLN A 29 -2.57 -3.80 7.04
N ILE A 30 -2.89 -5.04 6.64
CA ILE A 30 -3.53 -5.33 5.34
C ILE A 30 -4.92 -4.69 5.26
N ALA A 31 -5.73 -4.81 6.32
CA ALA A 31 -7.05 -4.20 6.38
C ALA A 31 -6.99 -2.67 6.32
N LEU A 32 -6.01 -2.06 6.99
CA LEU A 32 -5.76 -0.61 6.93
C LEU A 32 -5.41 -0.17 5.50
N MET A 33 -4.51 -0.89 4.84
CA MET A 33 -4.16 -0.59 3.45
C MET A 33 -5.35 -0.74 2.51
N HIS A 34 -6.16 -1.79 2.67
CA HIS A 34 -7.39 -1.97 1.88
C HIS A 34 -8.31 -0.77 2.07
N ARG A 35 -8.64 -0.45 3.32
CA ARG A 35 -9.52 0.67 3.67
C ARG A 35 -9.02 1.99 3.08
N VAL A 36 -7.74 2.30 3.23
CA VAL A 36 -7.21 3.58 2.76
C VAL A 36 -7.09 3.64 1.24
N LEU A 37 -6.53 2.60 0.61
CA LEU A 37 -6.20 2.63 -0.83
C LEU A 37 -7.39 2.29 -1.74
N VAL A 38 -8.29 1.43 -1.27
CA VAL A 38 -9.46 0.95 -2.04
C VAL A 38 -10.72 1.71 -1.64
N ASP A 39 -11.05 1.78 -0.36
CA ASP A 39 -12.35 2.33 0.08
C ASP A 39 -12.33 3.87 0.16
N GLU A 40 -11.38 4.45 0.90
CA GLU A 40 -11.30 5.90 1.16
C GLU A 40 -10.77 6.66 -0.06
N LYS A 41 -9.61 6.26 -0.59
CA LYS A 41 -8.95 6.96 -1.69
C LYS A 41 -9.34 6.47 -3.08
N ARG A 42 -9.78 5.22 -3.20
CA ARG A 42 -10.17 4.59 -4.48
C ARG A 42 -9.06 4.67 -5.55
N TRP A 43 -7.80 4.64 -5.13
CA TRP A 43 -6.63 4.68 -6.01
C TRP A 43 -6.34 3.32 -6.64
N ILE A 44 -6.67 2.25 -5.92
CA ILE A 44 -6.52 0.86 -6.37
C ILE A 44 -7.90 0.23 -6.34
N SER A 45 -8.29 -0.48 -7.40
CA SER A 45 -9.52 -1.26 -7.40
C SER A 45 -9.39 -2.49 -6.50
N GLU A 46 -10.50 -2.96 -5.95
CA GLU A 46 -10.54 -4.16 -5.09
C GLU A 46 -9.86 -5.36 -5.76
N SER A 47 -10.18 -5.63 -7.04
CA SER A 47 -9.54 -6.71 -7.80
C SER A 47 -8.01 -6.54 -7.91
N ARG A 48 -7.51 -5.31 -8.10
CA ARG A 48 -6.07 -5.07 -8.21
C ARG A 48 -5.37 -5.20 -6.85
N PHE A 49 -6.04 -4.80 -5.78
CA PHE A 49 -5.55 -5.00 -4.41
C PHE A 49 -5.49 -6.48 -4.05
N LEU A 50 -6.53 -7.26 -4.36
CA LEU A 50 -6.55 -8.71 -4.11
C LEU A 50 -5.48 -9.44 -4.92
N HIS A 51 -5.23 -9.05 -6.17
CA HIS A 51 -4.10 -9.60 -6.94
C HIS A 51 -2.75 -9.30 -6.28
N ALA A 52 -2.56 -8.07 -5.78
CA ALA A 52 -1.35 -7.70 -5.05
C ALA A 52 -1.18 -8.50 -3.74
N LEU A 53 -2.27 -8.68 -2.99
CA LEU A 53 -2.30 -9.46 -1.76
C LEU A 53 -1.96 -10.93 -2.02
N ASN A 54 -2.57 -11.54 -3.03
CA ASN A 54 -2.28 -12.92 -3.44
C ASN A 54 -0.80 -13.07 -3.84
N TYR A 55 -0.24 -12.07 -4.51
CA TYR A 55 1.19 -12.05 -4.85
C TYR A 55 2.09 -11.98 -3.61
N ALA A 56 1.74 -11.11 -2.65
CA ALA A 56 2.46 -10.98 -1.38
C ALA A 56 2.37 -12.23 -0.48
N MET A 57 1.27 -12.99 -0.58
CA MET A 57 1.12 -14.27 0.14
C MET A 57 1.86 -15.43 -0.53
N LEU A 58 2.14 -15.33 -1.84
CA LEU A 58 2.87 -16.35 -2.58
C LEU A 58 4.39 -16.26 -2.36
N LEU A 59 4.91 -15.07 -2.06
CA LEU A 59 6.33 -14.83 -1.80
C LEU A 59 6.65 -15.02 -0.32
N PRO A 60 7.68 -15.82 0.03
CA PRO A 60 8.10 -15.94 1.43
C PRO A 60 8.62 -14.60 1.96
N GLY A 61 7.99 -14.07 3.01
CA GLY A 61 8.41 -12.83 3.66
C GLY A 61 7.26 -12.06 4.32
N PRO A 62 7.52 -10.83 4.81
CA PRO A 62 6.54 -10.02 5.51
C PRO A 62 5.47 -9.50 4.53
N GLU A 63 4.29 -10.11 4.56
CA GLU A 63 3.24 -9.97 3.55
C GLU A 63 2.73 -8.52 3.45
N ALA A 64 2.52 -7.87 4.60
CA ALA A 64 2.03 -6.49 4.63
C ALA A 64 3.04 -5.49 4.04
N GLN A 65 4.34 -5.69 4.27
CA GLN A 65 5.40 -4.85 3.71
C GLN A 65 5.56 -5.06 2.20
N GLN A 66 5.48 -6.31 1.74
CA GLN A 66 5.51 -6.62 0.31
C GLN A 66 4.31 -5.99 -0.41
N LEU A 67 3.12 -6.10 0.19
CA LEU A 67 1.90 -5.49 -0.33
C LEU A 67 2.01 -3.96 -0.36
N ALA A 68 2.49 -3.31 0.70
CA ALA A 68 2.73 -1.86 0.73
C ALA A 68 3.70 -1.43 -0.39
N THR A 69 4.82 -2.14 -0.53
CA THR A 69 5.84 -1.85 -1.56
C THR A 69 5.26 -2.01 -2.98
N TYR A 70 4.49 -3.08 -3.22
CA TYR A 70 3.89 -3.34 -4.52
C TYR A 70 2.78 -2.32 -4.85
N CYS A 71 1.93 -1.97 -3.90
CA CYS A 71 0.93 -0.93 -4.05
C CYS A 71 1.57 0.44 -4.31
N GLY A 72 2.64 0.80 -3.57
CA GLY A 72 3.43 2.00 -3.85
C GLY A 72 4.01 2.00 -5.26
N TRP A 73 4.51 0.85 -5.70
CA TRP A 73 5.04 0.68 -7.06
C TRP A 73 3.96 0.81 -8.14
N LEU A 74 2.75 0.29 -7.92
CA LEU A 74 1.64 0.47 -8.85
C LEU A 74 1.25 1.94 -9.05
N MET A 75 1.50 2.79 -8.06
CA MET A 75 1.12 4.21 -8.09
C MET A 75 2.21 5.11 -8.71
N HIS A 76 3.48 4.94 -8.31
CA HIS A 76 4.58 5.81 -8.74
C HIS A 76 5.83 5.04 -9.18
N ARG A 77 5.68 3.78 -9.62
CA ARG A 77 6.76 2.89 -10.06
C ARG A 77 7.84 2.79 -8.97
N THR A 78 9.12 2.76 -9.34
CA THR A 78 10.24 2.60 -8.41
C THR A 78 10.24 3.60 -7.26
N LEU A 79 9.93 4.88 -7.51
CA LEU A 79 9.89 5.90 -6.45
C LEU A 79 8.77 5.64 -5.44
N GLY A 80 7.60 5.22 -5.91
CA GLY A 80 6.47 4.88 -5.04
C GLY A 80 6.72 3.63 -4.22
N GLY A 81 7.35 2.61 -4.83
CA GLY A 81 7.69 1.37 -4.12
C GLY A 81 8.71 1.61 -3.00
N ILE A 82 9.77 2.38 -3.28
CA ILE A 82 10.75 2.75 -2.25
C ILE A 82 10.10 3.59 -1.15
N ALA A 83 9.33 4.62 -1.49
CA ALA A 83 8.67 5.47 -0.50
C ALA A 83 7.70 4.66 0.37
N ALA A 84 6.84 3.85 -0.23
CA ALA A 84 5.87 3.03 0.49
C ALA A 84 6.55 1.98 1.37
N GLY A 85 7.55 1.26 0.85
CA GLY A 85 8.28 0.25 1.62
C GLY A 85 9.05 0.85 2.80
N VAL A 86 9.74 1.96 2.58
CA VAL A 86 10.52 2.66 3.62
C VAL A 86 9.59 3.27 4.68
N LEU A 87 8.52 3.95 4.28
CA LEU A 87 7.54 4.55 5.21
C LEU A 87 6.63 3.53 5.89
N PHE A 88 6.60 2.28 5.41
CA PHE A 88 5.89 1.21 6.10
C PHE A 88 6.73 0.61 7.23
N VAL A 89 8.07 0.57 7.06
CA VAL A 89 9.02 0.10 8.08
C VAL A 89 9.34 1.18 9.10
N LEU A 90 9.50 2.43 8.63
CA LEU A 90 9.66 3.58 9.51
C LEU A 90 8.29 3.94 10.09
N PRO A 91 8.13 3.97 11.42
CA PRO A 91 6.90 4.41 12.06
C PRO A 91 6.56 5.84 11.66
#